data_AF-A0A5C4V806-F1
#
_entry.id   AF-A0A5C4V806-F1
#
_cell.length_a   1.000
_cell.length_b   1.000
_cell.length_c   1.000
_cell.angle_alpha   90.00
_cell.angle_beta   90.00
_cell.angle_gamma   90.00
#
_symmetry.space_group_name_H-M   'P 1'
#
loop_
_entity.id
_entity.type
_entity.pdbx_description
1 polymer ?
#
loop_
_entity_poly.entity_id
_entity_poly.type
_entity_poly.pdbx_seq_one_letter_code
_entity_poly.pdbx_strand_id
1 'polypeptide(L)'
;MFVSASTSRTLPAEIAESNSVMALIERGKAEGQIAGDDVRRAFEADQIPSTQWKNVLRSLNQILDEEGVTLMVSAAEAPKRTRKSVAAKTTAKRTATKTVAAKTAPVKKATALAPPDESVAESQAPADGSAAEAARRAPDKKAAPAKKAVAKKAAPAKKATAKKAPAKKTAGKKDEPKKELVDEFLEGEEDATDEPAERAARAGAPAEGPEGGAKQENEGFVLSDDDEDDAPAQQVAAAGATADPVKDYLKQIGKVPLLNAEQEVELAKRIEAGLFAEDKLASADKIAPKLQRELEIISEDGRRAKNHLLEANLRLVVSLAKRYTGRGMLFLDLIQEGNLGLIRAVEKFDYTKGYKFSTYATWWIRQAITRAMADQARTIRIPVHMVEVINKLARVQRQMLQDLGREPTPEELAKELDMTPEKVVEVQKYGREPISLHTPLGEDGDSEFGDLIEDSEAVVPADAVSFTLLQEQLHSVLDTLSEREAGVVSMRFGLTDGQPKTLDEIGKVYGVTRERIRQIESKTMSKLRHPSRSQVLRDYLD
;
A
#
# COMPACT_ATOMS: atom_id res chain seq x y z
N MET A 1 -64.74 -0.68 -24.47
CA MET A 1 -63.42 -1.33 -24.55
C MET A 1 -62.51 -0.43 -25.36
N PHE A 2 -61.32 -0.11 -24.83
CA PHE A 2 -60.09 0.39 -25.47
C PHE A 2 -59.31 1.11 -24.37
N VAL A 3 -58.13 0.60 -24.01
CA VAL A 3 -57.18 1.23 -23.09
C VAL A 3 -55.92 1.53 -23.89
N SER A 4 -55.26 2.65 -23.59
CA SER A 4 -54.18 3.20 -24.40
C SER A 4 -52.95 2.28 -24.47
N ALA A 5 -52.25 2.31 -25.61
CA ALA A 5 -50.95 1.68 -25.75
C ALA A 5 -49.89 2.44 -24.95
N SER A 6 -49.05 1.69 -24.23
CA SER A 6 -47.82 2.17 -23.60
C SER A 6 -46.69 1.16 -23.85
N THR A 7 -45.71 1.56 -24.65
CA THR A 7 -44.34 1.01 -24.76
C THR A 7 -44.14 -0.48 -24.46
N SER A 8 -44.23 -1.32 -25.50
CA SER A 8 -43.64 -2.66 -25.49
C SER A 8 -42.10 -2.58 -25.47
N ARG A 9 -41.49 -2.43 -24.29
CA ARG A 9 -40.06 -2.69 -24.10
C ARG A 9 -39.87 -4.18 -23.86
N THR A 10 -38.85 -4.75 -24.50
CA THR A 10 -38.64 -6.20 -24.54
C THR A 10 -38.16 -6.74 -23.20
N LEU A 11 -38.89 -7.72 -22.66
CA LEU A 11 -38.33 -8.67 -21.70
C LEU A 11 -37.02 -9.27 -22.29
N PRO A 12 -35.95 -9.44 -21.50
CA PRO A 12 -34.83 -10.28 -21.91
C PRO A 12 -35.32 -11.69 -22.22
N ALA A 13 -34.79 -12.34 -23.26
CA ALA A 13 -35.19 -13.71 -23.61
C ALA A 13 -35.02 -14.68 -22.42
N GLU A 14 -33.94 -14.51 -21.65
CA GLU A 14 -33.66 -15.24 -20.39
C GLU A 14 -34.80 -15.15 -19.35
N ILE A 15 -35.60 -14.07 -19.34
CA ILE A 15 -36.78 -13.89 -18.47
C ILE A 15 -38.08 -14.33 -19.18
N ALA A 16 -38.21 -14.09 -20.48
CA ALA A 16 -39.38 -14.51 -21.25
C ALA A 16 -39.52 -16.04 -21.35
N GLU A 17 -38.43 -16.79 -21.21
CA GLU A 17 -38.40 -18.26 -21.25
C GLU A 17 -38.49 -18.93 -19.86
N SER A 18 -38.32 -18.18 -18.75
CA SER A 18 -38.27 -18.73 -17.38
C SER A 18 -39.64 -18.73 -16.68
N ASN A 19 -40.31 -19.89 -16.70
CA ASN A 19 -41.65 -20.07 -16.14
C ASN A 19 -41.72 -19.76 -14.64
N SER A 20 -40.68 -20.08 -13.84
CA SER A 20 -40.73 -19.82 -12.40
C SER A 20 -40.52 -18.34 -12.06
N VAL A 21 -39.71 -17.63 -12.85
CA VAL A 21 -39.54 -16.17 -12.72
C VAL A 21 -40.83 -15.43 -13.08
N MET A 22 -41.54 -15.86 -14.14
CA MET A 22 -42.85 -15.29 -14.47
C MET A 22 -43.90 -15.56 -13.37
N ALA A 23 -43.96 -16.77 -12.83
CA ALA A 23 -44.86 -17.09 -11.70
C ALA A 23 -44.52 -16.32 -10.42
N LEU A 24 -43.23 -16.00 -10.18
CA LEU A 24 -42.78 -15.13 -9.10
C LEU A 24 -43.28 -13.69 -9.27
N ILE A 25 -43.21 -13.15 -10.49
CA ILE A 25 -43.74 -11.81 -10.84
C ILE A 25 -45.26 -11.77 -10.64
N GLU A 26 -46.00 -12.79 -11.09
CA GLU A 26 -47.46 -12.88 -10.88
C GLU A 26 -47.85 -12.93 -9.40
N ARG A 27 -47.08 -13.65 -8.55
CA ARG A 27 -47.27 -13.61 -7.10
C ARG A 27 -46.95 -12.22 -6.53
N GLY A 28 -45.83 -11.61 -6.94
CA GLY A 28 -45.43 -10.28 -6.52
C GLY A 28 -46.48 -9.20 -6.79
N LYS A 29 -47.20 -9.30 -7.92
CA LYS A 29 -48.35 -8.43 -8.23
C LYS A 29 -49.53 -8.57 -7.26
N ALA A 30 -49.74 -9.76 -6.72
CA ALA A 30 -50.82 -10.03 -5.76
C ALA A 30 -50.43 -9.64 -4.32
N GLU A 31 -49.15 -9.80 -3.96
CA GLU A 31 -48.64 -9.61 -2.59
C GLU A 31 -47.96 -8.23 -2.38
N GLY A 32 -47.62 -7.51 -3.44
CA GLY A 32 -46.96 -6.19 -3.43
C GLY A 32 -45.49 -6.20 -2.99
N GLN A 33 -44.98 -7.34 -2.53
CA GLN A 33 -43.60 -7.55 -2.09
C GLN A 33 -43.10 -8.93 -2.54
N ILE A 34 -41.78 -9.08 -2.71
CA ILE A 34 -41.12 -10.37 -2.98
C ILE A 34 -39.91 -10.52 -2.05
N ALA A 35 -39.77 -11.67 -1.39
CA ALA A 35 -38.59 -11.99 -0.59
C ALA A 35 -37.41 -12.43 -1.47
N GLY A 36 -36.19 -11.96 -1.13
CA GLY A 36 -34.97 -12.32 -1.87
C GLY A 36 -34.67 -13.83 -1.96
N ASP A 37 -35.10 -14.62 -0.97
CA ASP A 37 -34.98 -16.08 -0.99
C ASP A 37 -35.86 -16.74 -2.04
N ASP A 38 -37.02 -16.16 -2.37
CA ASP A 38 -37.92 -16.70 -3.40
C ASP A 38 -37.44 -16.38 -4.83
N VAL A 39 -36.81 -15.22 -5.04
CA VAL A 39 -36.06 -14.95 -6.29
C VAL A 39 -34.97 -16.00 -6.50
N ARG A 40 -34.24 -16.32 -5.43
CA ARG A 40 -33.18 -17.32 -5.48
C ARG A 40 -33.72 -18.72 -5.78
N ARG A 41 -34.84 -19.12 -5.17
CA ARG A 41 -35.52 -20.39 -5.47
C ARG A 41 -35.95 -20.47 -6.93
N ALA A 42 -36.48 -19.39 -7.51
CA ALA A 42 -36.83 -19.32 -8.93
C ALA A 42 -35.59 -19.52 -9.83
N PHE A 43 -34.50 -18.82 -9.54
CA PHE A 43 -33.26 -18.95 -10.33
C PHE A 43 -32.61 -20.34 -10.23
N GLU A 44 -32.70 -20.98 -9.07
CA GLU A 44 -32.22 -22.35 -8.86
C GLU A 44 -33.17 -23.40 -9.52
N ALA A 45 -34.48 -23.10 -9.63
CA ALA A 45 -35.46 -23.96 -10.32
C ALA A 45 -35.34 -23.91 -11.86
N ASP A 46 -35.23 -22.72 -12.46
CA ASP A 46 -35.01 -22.54 -13.90
C ASP A 46 -33.54 -22.75 -14.32
N GLN A 47 -32.69 -23.27 -13.43
CA GLN A 47 -31.27 -23.64 -13.65
C GLN A 47 -30.38 -22.52 -14.21
N ILE A 48 -30.72 -21.25 -13.94
CA ILE A 48 -29.97 -20.09 -14.43
C ILE A 48 -28.56 -20.13 -13.82
N PRO A 49 -27.46 -20.07 -14.60
CA PRO A 49 -26.11 -20.15 -14.06
C PRO A 49 -25.77 -18.89 -13.26
N SER A 50 -25.01 -19.07 -12.17
CA SER A 50 -24.72 -18.01 -11.19
C SER A 50 -23.88 -16.83 -11.72
N THR A 51 -23.36 -16.94 -12.94
CA THR A 51 -22.75 -15.84 -13.71
C THR A 51 -23.79 -14.85 -14.26
N GLN A 52 -24.97 -15.32 -14.67
CA GLN A 52 -26.06 -14.50 -15.22
C GLN A 52 -26.94 -13.86 -14.14
N TRP A 53 -27.00 -14.41 -12.93
CA TRP A 53 -27.88 -13.93 -11.83
C TRP A 53 -27.87 -12.41 -11.63
N LYS A 54 -26.71 -11.74 -11.75
CA LYS A 54 -26.60 -10.27 -11.58
C LYS A 54 -27.23 -9.45 -12.71
N ASN A 55 -27.35 -10.02 -13.91
CA ASN A 55 -28.04 -9.38 -15.02
C ASN A 55 -29.54 -9.64 -14.93
N VAL A 56 -29.94 -10.90 -14.70
CA VAL A 56 -31.34 -11.30 -14.52
C VAL A 56 -31.97 -10.54 -13.35
N LEU A 57 -31.31 -10.43 -12.19
CA LEU A 57 -31.75 -9.60 -11.05
C LEU A 57 -31.94 -8.12 -11.41
N ARG A 58 -31.05 -7.53 -12.24
CA ARG A 58 -31.15 -6.12 -12.62
C ARG A 58 -32.39 -5.86 -13.48
N SER A 59 -32.64 -6.74 -14.46
CA SER A 59 -33.84 -6.68 -15.29
C SER A 59 -35.12 -7.04 -14.53
N LEU A 60 -35.06 -8.02 -13.61
CA LEU A 60 -36.18 -8.36 -12.74
C LEU A 60 -36.54 -7.18 -11.83
N ASN A 61 -35.56 -6.53 -11.19
CA ASN A 61 -35.82 -5.36 -10.36
C ASN A 61 -36.46 -4.23 -11.19
N GLN A 62 -35.98 -3.98 -12.41
CA GLN A 62 -36.59 -2.97 -13.29
C GLN A 62 -38.05 -3.31 -13.62
N ILE A 63 -38.39 -4.58 -13.87
CA ILE A 63 -39.78 -5.02 -14.09
C ILE A 63 -40.62 -4.81 -12.82
N LEU A 64 -40.10 -5.18 -11.65
CA LEU A 64 -40.78 -5.00 -10.37
C LEU A 64 -40.96 -3.51 -10.01
N ASP A 65 -39.98 -2.65 -10.34
CA ASP A 65 -40.08 -1.18 -10.22
C ASP A 65 -41.15 -0.61 -11.16
N GLU A 66 -41.24 -1.10 -12.41
CA GLU A 66 -42.27 -0.71 -13.39
C GLU A 66 -43.68 -1.22 -12.99
N GLU A 67 -43.77 -2.29 -12.19
CA GLU A 67 -45.02 -2.92 -11.73
C GLU A 67 -45.39 -2.59 -10.26
N GLY A 68 -44.56 -1.80 -9.56
CA GLY A 68 -44.82 -1.29 -8.20
C GLY A 68 -44.57 -2.30 -7.06
N VAL A 69 -43.80 -3.36 -7.29
CA VAL A 69 -43.58 -4.47 -6.34
C VAL A 69 -42.23 -4.30 -5.62
N THR A 70 -42.24 -4.28 -4.29
CA THR A 70 -41.01 -4.05 -3.50
C THR A 70 -40.19 -5.33 -3.29
N LEU A 71 -38.93 -5.35 -3.71
CA LEU A 71 -38.02 -6.45 -3.39
C LEU A 71 -37.46 -6.34 -1.96
N MET A 72 -37.84 -7.27 -1.09
CA MET A 72 -37.38 -7.36 0.29
C MET A 72 -36.07 -8.15 0.38
N VAL A 73 -34.96 -7.42 0.45
CA VAL A 73 -33.62 -7.99 0.67
C VAL A 73 -33.50 -8.44 2.14
N SER A 74 -33.78 -9.72 2.38
CA SER A 74 -33.53 -10.37 3.66
C SER A 74 -32.03 -10.30 4.00
N ALA A 75 -31.69 -9.75 5.18
CA ALA A 75 -30.32 -9.63 5.66
C ALA A 75 -29.79 -10.97 6.24
N ALA A 76 -29.90 -12.04 5.44
CA ALA A 76 -29.37 -13.36 5.79
C ALA A 76 -27.85 -13.41 5.57
N GLU A 77 -27.13 -13.90 6.58
CA GLU A 77 -25.66 -13.88 6.61
C GLU A 77 -25.03 -14.79 5.53
N ALA A 78 -24.26 -14.19 4.63
CA ALA A 78 -23.61 -14.90 3.52
C ALA A 78 -22.08 -15.03 3.74
N PRO A 79 -21.49 -16.22 3.52
CA PRO A 79 -20.09 -16.48 3.86
C PRO A 79 -19.11 -15.66 3.00
N LYS A 80 -18.16 -14.99 3.66
CA LYS A 80 -17.15 -14.12 3.04
C LYS A 80 -16.25 -14.88 2.05
N ARG A 81 -16.59 -14.86 0.76
CA ARG A 81 -15.68 -15.22 -0.34
C ARG A 81 -15.04 -13.97 -0.92
N THR A 82 -13.75 -13.78 -0.64
CA THR A 82 -12.95 -12.66 -1.13
C THR A 82 -12.62 -12.78 -2.62
N ARG A 83 -12.88 -11.72 -3.39
CA ARG A 83 -12.23 -11.47 -4.69
C ARG A 83 -11.89 -9.99 -4.82
N LYS A 84 -10.64 -9.70 -5.20
CA LYS A 84 -10.13 -8.33 -5.42
C LYS A 84 -10.94 -7.63 -6.52
N SER A 85 -11.29 -6.35 -6.31
CA SER A 85 -11.68 -5.43 -7.38
C SER A 85 -10.55 -4.44 -7.63
N VAL A 86 -9.96 -4.46 -8.82
CA VAL A 86 -9.06 -3.41 -9.30
C VAL A 86 -9.92 -2.23 -9.76
N ALA A 87 -9.61 -1.02 -9.29
CA ALA A 87 -10.39 0.17 -9.59
C ALA A 87 -9.96 0.81 -10.93
N ALA A 88 -10.77 0.63 -11.97
CA ALA A 88 -10.63 1.40 -13.22
C ALA A 88 -11.30 2.78 -13.05
N LYS A 89 -10.55 3.84 -13.35
CA LYS A 89 -10.94 5.24 -13.14
C LYS A 89 -11.75 5.76 -14.34
N THR A 90 -13.03 6.05 -14.17
CA THR A 90 -13.87 6.72 -15.18
C THR A 90 -14.11 8.19 -14.84
N THR A 91 -14.40 9.00 -15.87
CA THR A 91 -14.27 10.46 -15.83
C THR A 91 -15.58 11.20 -15.52
N ALA A 92 -15.57 12.03 -14.47
CA ALA A 92 -16.69 12.90 -14.12
C ALA A 92 -16.59 14.25 -14.85
N LYS A 93 -17.59 14.55 -15.69
CA LYS A 93 -17.73 15.78 -16.48
C LYS A 93 -18.23 16.93 -15.59
N ARG A 94 -17.46 18.02 -15.45
CA ARG A 94 -17.95 19.31 -14.90
C ARG A 94 -17.85 20.42 -15.93
N THR A 95 -18.87 21.27 -15.95
CA THR A 95 -18.98 22.47 -16.78
C THR A 95 -18.27 23.67 -16.15
N ALA A 96 -17.68 24.51 -16.98
CA ALA A 96 -17.19 25.85 -16.62
C ALA A 96 -17.46 26.82 -17.78
N THR A 97 -17.56 28.11 -17.46
CA THR A 97 -18.12 29.15 -18.36
C THR A 97 -17.07 29.96 -19.13
N LYS A 98 -17.56 30.63 -20.18
CA LYS A 98 -16.83 31.47 -21.15
C LYS A 98 -16.52 32.86 -20.60
N THR A 99 -15.25 33.28 -20.64
CA THR A 99 -14.81 34.69 -20.68
C THR A 99 -13.57 34.83 -21.58
N VAL A 100 -13.28 36.06 -22.03
CA VAL A 100 -12.30 36.37 -23.09
C VAL A 100 -11.40 37.51 -22.64
N ALA A 101 -10.08 37.37 -22.84
CA ALA A 101 -9.13 38.48 -22.93
C ALA A 101 -7.88 38.05 -23.71
N ALA A 102 -7.29 38.95 -24.48
CA ALA A 102 -6.00 38.77 -25.14
C ALA A 102 -5.24 40.09 -25.12
N LYS A 103 -3.90 40.07 -24.94
CA LYS A 103 -2.97 41.08 -25.51
C LYS A 103 -1.47 40.78 -25.29
N THR A 104 -0.74 40.80 -26.41
CA THR A 104 0.58 41.43 -26.66
C THR A 104 1.72 41.38 -25.63
N ALA A 105 2.89 40.95 -26.11
CA ALA A 105 4.21 41.30 -25.56
C ALA A 105 4.61 42.77 -25.84
N PRO A 106 5.73 43.25 -25.25
CA PRO A 106 6.70 44.03 -26.01
C PRO A 106 8.16 43.54 -25.86
N VAL A 107 9.09 44.18 -26.58
CA VAL A 107 10.50 43.75 -26.81
C VAL A 107 11.48 44.94 -26.68
N LYS A 108 12.78 44.66 -26.38
CA LYS A 108 14.04 45.47 -26.49
C LYS A 108 14.80 45.49 -25.14
N LYS A 109 16.14 45.59 -25.04
CA LYS A 109 17.30 45.83 -25.95
C LYS A 109 18.52 44.99 -25.41
N ALA A 110 19.79 44.94 -25.86
CA ALA A 110 20.62 45.58 -26.90
C ALA A 110 21.83 44.63 -27.23
N THR A 111 22.29 44.44 -28.47
CA THR A 111 23.45 45.08 -29.17
C THR A 111 24.71 45.42 -28.35
N ALA A 112 25.97 45.28 -28.82
CA ALA A 112 26.61 44.54 -29.95
C ALA A 112 28.12 44.92 -30.01
N LEU A 113 29.03 44.05 -30.51
CA LEU A 113 30.14 44.34 -31.47
C LEU A 113 31.02 43.08 -31.76
N ALA A 114 32.03 43.18 -32.64
CA ALA A 114 32.80 42.06 -33.22
C ALA A 114 34.36 42.34 -33.29
N PRO A 115 35.21 41.74 -34.19
CA PRO A 115 36.57 41.26 -33.86
C PRO A 115 37.72 42.21 -34.33
N PRO A 116 39.04 41.83 -34.40
CA PRO A 116 39.61 40.90 -35.44
C PRO A 116 40.87 40.04 -35.08
N ASP A 117 41.16 39.05 -35.94
CA ASP A 117 42.43 38.53 -36.56
C ASP A 117 43.79 38.30 -35.83
N GLU A 118 44.44 37.15 -36.18
CA GLU A 118 45.87 36.85 -36.53
C GLU A 118 47.10 37.30 -35.65
N SER A 119 48.28 36.63 -35.59
CA SER A 119 48.80 35.29 -36.06
C SER A 119 50.26 34.97 -35.55
N VAL A 120 50.77 33.73 -35.82
CA VAL A 120 52.19 33.21 -35.88
C VAL A 120 53.05 32.93 -34.60
N ALA A 121 53.55 31.67 -34.49
CA ALA A 121 54.91 31.15 -34.05
C ALA A 121 54.78 29.76 -33.36
N GLU A 122 55.20 28.61 -33.91
CA GLU A 122 56.56 28.01 -34.02
C GLU A 122 57.40 27.94 -32.72
N SER A 123 58.10 26.86 -32.33
CA SER A 123 58.33 25.46 -32.83
C SER A 123 58.77 24.57 -31.61
N GLN A 124 59.01 23.25 -31.59
CA GLN A 124 59.65 22.27 -32.50
C GLN A 124 59.18 20.81 -32.22
N ALA A 125 59.56 19.86 -33.09
CA ALA A 125 59.52 18.38 -32.91
C ALA A 125 60.94 17.80 -33.20
N PRO A 126 61.27 16.47 -33.07
CA PRO A 126 60.59 15.29 -33.66
C PRO A 126 60.53 14.08 -32.66
N ALA A 127 60.24 12.80 -32.99
CA ALA A 127 60.09 12.08 -34.27
C ALA A 127 59.15 10.84 -34.15
N ASP A 128 58.64 10.38 -35.30
CA ASP A 128 58.21 9.02 -35.71
C ASP A 128 57.22 8.16 -34.85
N GLY A 129 56.36 7.32 -35.45
CA GLY A 129 56.05 7.15 -36.88
C GLY A 129 55.55 5.75 -37.28
N SER A 130 54.30 5.63 -37.76
CA SER A 130 53.59 4.41 -38.25
C SER A 130 53.37 3.27 -37.22
N ALA A 131 52.30 2.44 -37.20
CA ALA A 131 51.12 2.16 -38.03
C ALA A 131 51.13 0.83 -38.86
N ALA A 132 50.18 -0.06 -38.47
CA ALA A 132 49.38 -0.98 -39.29
C ALA A 132 49.93 -2.34 -39.84
N GLU A 133 49.23 -3.41 -39.40
CA GLU A 133 48.57 -4.45 -40.24
C GLU A 133 49.25 -5.79 -40.67
N ALA A 134 48.54 -6.91 -40.36
CA ALA A 134 48.54 -8.27 -40.95
C ALA A 134 49.87 -9.11 -40.99
N ALA A 135 49.89 -10.45 -41.05
CA ALA A 135 48.90 -11.38 -41.62
C ALA A 135 49.05 -12.88 -41.21
N ARG A 136 47.93 -13.62 -41.29
CA ARG A 136 47.80 -15.06 -41.70
C ARG A 136 48.69 -16.17 -41.06
N ARG A 137 48.04 -17.18 -40.44
CA ARG A 137 47.97 -18.56 -40.98
C ARG A 137 47.09 -19.53 -40.16
N ALA A 138 46.61 -20.56 -40.86
CA ALA A 138 46.04 -21.82 -40.38
C ALA A 138 46.36 -22.91 -41.46
N PRO A 139 45.95 -24.19 -41.36
CA PRO A 139 45.43 -24.97 -40.22
C PRO A 139 46.26 -26.26 -39.95
N ASP A 140 45.87 -27.12 -38.98
CA ASP A 140 45.87 -28.58 -39.22
C ASP A 140 45.00 -29.40 -38.21
N LYS A 141 44.90 -30.72 -38.42
CA LYS A 141 43.99 -31.69 -37.76
C LYS A 141 44.74 -32.76 -36.95
N LYS A 142 44.12 -33.28 -35.87
CA LYS A 142 43.98 -34.74 -35.57
C LYS A 142 43.13 -35.01 -34.33
N ALA A 143 42.72 -36.27 -34.12
CA ALA A 143 41.78 -36.67 -33.07
C ALA A 143 42.01 -38.09 -32.51
N ALA A 144 41.84 -38.24 -31.19
CA ALA A 144 41.49 -39.46 -30.42
C ALA A 144 42.44 -40.69 -30.58
N PRO A 145 42.15 -41.90 -30.02
CA PRO A 145 41.25 -42.27 -28.90
C PRO A 145 41.92 -43.17 -27.81
N ALA A 146 41.23 -43.45 -26.69
CA ALA A 146 41.53 -44.61 -25.82
C ALA A 146 40.27 -45.12 -25.05
N LYS A 147 40.23 -46.42 -24.70
CA LYS A 147 39.14 -47.07 -23.92
C LYS A 147 39.67 -48.07 -22.88
N LYS A 148 38.99 -48.17 -21.73
CA LYS A 148 38.76 -49.37 -20.87
C LYS A 148 37.59 -49.01 -19.94
N ALA A 149 36.49 -49.76 -19.84
CA ALA A 149 36.32 -51.06 -19.17
C ALA A 149 36.74 -50.97 -17.68
N VAL A 150 35.89 -51.30 -16.69
CA VAL A 150 35.15 -52.57 -16.50
C VAL A 150 33.66 -52.36 -16.18
N ALA A 151 32.82 -53.38 -16.35
CA ALA A 151 31.38 -53.37 -16.07
C ALA A 151 30.95 -54.37 -14.99
N LYS A 152 29.80 -54.15 -14.32
CA LYS A 152 28.90 -55.25 -13.88
C LYS A 152 27.47 -54.81 -13.47
N LYS A 153 26.51 -55.42 -14.17
CA LYS A 153 25.20 -55.97 -13.71
C LYS A 153 24.19 -55.12 -12.90
N ALA A 154 23.02 -55.01 -13.56
CA ALA A 154 21.71 -55.50 -13.11
C ALA A 154 20.70 -54.55 -12.43
N ALA A 155 19.43 -54.87 -12.67
CA ALA A 155 18.19 -54.19 -12.29
C ALA A 155 17.19 -55.28 -11.80
N PRO A 156 15.85 -55.07 -11.72
CA PRO A 156 15.10 -54.10 -10.91
C PRO A 156 13.96 -54.74 -10.07
N ALA A 157 13.19 -53.87 -9.39
CA ALA A 157 11.74 -53.97 -9.12
C ALA A 157 11.15 -54.92 -8.03
N LYS A 158 10.26 -54.31 -7.21
CA LYS A 158 9.04 -54.79 -6.50
C LYS A 158 8.52 -53.55 -5.71
N LYS A 159 7.25 -53.11 -5.66
CA LYS A 159 5.88 -53.62 -5.93
C LYS A 159 5.22 -54.44 -4.80
N ALA A 160 4.55 -53.73 -3.88
CA ALA A 160 3.48 -54.18 -2.97
C ALA A 160 2.70 -52.91 -2.50
N THR A 161 1.44 -52.61 -2.88
CA THR A 161 0.12 -53.21 -2.60
C THR A 161 -0.55 -52.82 -1.27
N ALA A 162 -1.36 -51.75 -1.34
CA ALA A 162 -2.68 -51.52 -0.74
C ALA A 162 -3.14 -52.19 0.57
N LYS A 163 -3.81 -51.39 1.43
CA LYS A 163 -5.02 -51.81 2.17
C LYS A 163 -5.96 -50.62 2.46
N LYS A 164 -7.15 -50.92 3.02
CA LYS A 164 -8.36 -50.07 3.06
C LYS A 164 -8.86 -49.86 4.50
N ALA A 165 -9.65 -48.80 4.73
CA ALA A 165 -10.20 -48.40 6.03
C ALA A 165 -11.16 -49.44 6.69
N PRO A 166 -11.59 -49.20 7.95
CA PRO A 166 -12.96 -48.68 8.11
C PRO A 166 -13.11 -47.58 9.19
N ALA A 167 -14.28 -46.94 9.20
CA ALA A 167 -14.70 -45.95 10.22
C ALA A 167 -15.82 -46.51 11.13
N LYS A 168 -16.09 -45.88 12.27
CA LYS A 168 -17.27 -46.13 13.11
C LYS A 168 -17.78 -44.84 13.79
N LYS A 169 -19.08 -44.78 14.09
CA LYS A 169 -19.83 -43.62 14.64
C LYS A 169 -20.00 -43.66 16.17
N THR A 170 -20.62 -42.60 16.69
CA THR A 170 -21.25 -42.40 18.03
C THR A 170 -20.29 -41.97 19.15
N ALA A 171 -20.68 -41.15 20.13
CA ALA A 171 -21.97 -40.48 20.41
C ALA A 171 -21.77 -39.01 20.83
N GLY A 172 -22.84 -38.20 20.93
CA GLY A 172 -22.78 -36.80 21.34
C GLY A 172 -23.34 -36.52 22.75
N LYS A 173 -23.04 -35.33 23.28
CA LYS A 173 -23.69 -34.73 24.47
C LYS A 173 -23.76 -33.20 24.31
N LYS A 174 -24.59 -32.55 25.11
CA LYS A 174 -24.95 -31.11 25.07
C LYS A 174 -23.81 -30.20 25.54
N ASP A 175 -23.85 -28.92 25.17
CA ASP A 175 -24.22 -27.83 26.09
C ASP A 175 -24.47 -26.49 25.35
N GLU A 176 -24.85 -25.44 26.10
CA GLU A 176 -25.55 -24.23 25.65
C GLU A 176 -24.61 -23.03 25.27
N PRO A 177 -25.12 -21.89 24.74
CA PRO A 177 -24.33 -21.03 23.86
C PRO A 177 -23.28 -20.16 24.55
N LYS A 178 -22.15 -19.95 23.87
CA LYS A 178 -21.20 -18.89 24.20
C LYS A 178 -21.69 -17.54 23.69
N LYS A 179 -21.49 -16.51 24.51
CA LYS A 179 -21.71 -15.10 24.16
C LYS A 179 -20.70 -14.62 23.11
N GLU A 180 -21.06 -13.55 22.43
CA GLU A 180 -20.18 -12.79 21.55
C GLU A 180 -18.92 -12.35 22.31
N LEU A 181 -17.73 -12.67 21.80
CA LEU A 181 -16.50 -11.99 22.21
C LEU A 181 -16.29 -10.78 21.30
N VAL A 182 -16.08 -9.63 21.94
CA VAL A 182 -15.67 -8.38 21.30
C VAL A 182 -14.14 -8.42 21.06
N ASP A 183 -13.58 -7.52 20.24
CA ASP A 183 -12.16 -7.49 19.86
C ASP A 183 -11.18 -7.60 21.06
N GLU A 184 -10.55 -8.77 21.20
CA GLU A 184 -9.57 -9.07 22.27
C GLU A 184 -8.37 -9.88 21.73
N PHE A 185 -7.62 -9.30 20.79
CA PHE A 185 -6.34 -9.87 20.30
C PHE A 185 -5.29 -8.80 19.98
N LEU A 186 -5.02 -7.92 20.95
CA LEU A 186 -3.89 -6.97 20.92
C LEU A 186 -2.99 -7.07 22.16
N GLU A 187 -3.05 -8.18 22.88
CA GLU A 187 -1.97 -8.64 23.76
C GLU A 187 -0.89 -9.31 22.89
N GLY A 188 0.19 -8.59 22.62
CA GLY A 188 1.19 -9.01 21.62
C GLY A 188 2.42 -8.11 21.47
N GLU A 189 2.50 -7.00 22.20
CA GLU A 189 3.73 -6.21 22.37
C GLU A 189 4.28 -6.32 23.80
N GLU A 190 4.57 -7.55 24.19
CA GLU A 190 5.70 -7.83 25.07
C GLU A 190 6.88 -8.23 24.18
N ASP A 191 7.92 -7.39 24.20
CA ASP A 191 9.25 -7.66 23.64
C ASP A 191 10.18 -7.56 24.85
N ALA A 192 10.90 -8.64 25.16
CA ALA A 192 11.49 -8.83 26.48
C ALA A 192 12.79 -8.04 26.66
N THR A 193 12.82 -7.22 27.72
CA THR A 193 14.06 -6.71 28.32
C THR A 193 13.96 -6.94 29.83
N ASP A 194 14.62 -7.98 30.33
CA ASP A 194 14.71 -8.26 31.76
C ASP A 194 15.48 -7.16 32.50
N GLU A 195 14.83 -6.56 33.51
CA GLU A 195 15.39 -6.43 34.87
C GLU A 195 14.24 -6.07 35.86
N PRO A 196 14.06 -6.80 36.98
CA PRO A 196 12.98 -6.57 37.92
C PRO A 196 13.38 -5.63 39.07
N ALA A 197 12.94 -4.36 39.01
CA ALA A 197 13.34 -3.32 39.98
C ALA A 197 12.17 -2.64 40.73
N GLU A 198 11.26 -3.40 41.36
CA GLU A 198 10.49 -2.85 42.49
C GLU A 198 9.94 -3.93 43.45
N ARG A 199 10.46 -4.00 44.68
CA ARG A 199 9.76 -4.66 45.81
C ARG A 199 10.06 -4.02 47.17
N ALA A 200 9.15 -3.14 47.58
CA ALA A 200 8.78 -2.81 48.97
C ALA A 200 9.89 -2.44 49.97
N ALA A 201 9.94 -1.16 50.34
CA ALA A 201 10.60 -0.74 51.58
C ALA A 201 9.77 -1.11 52.82
N ARG A 202 10.36 -1.85 53.78
CA ARG A 202 9.95 -1.81 55.20
C ARG A 202 11.08 -2.20 56.15
N ALA A 203 11.11 -1.55 57.31
CA ALA A 203 12.24 -1.55 58.24
C ALA A 203 12.46 -2.86 59.03
N GLY A 204 13.70 -3.09 59.48
CA GLY A 204 14.05 -4.14 60.46
C GLY A 204 15.56 -4.38 60.64
N ALA A 205 16.18 -3.73 61.63
CA ALA A 205 17.45 -4.12 62.26
C ALA A 205 17.13 -4.85 63.61
N PRO A 206 18.07 -5.49 64.36
CA PRO A 206 19.53 -5.31 64.40
C PRO A 206 20.36 -6.62 64.62
N ALA A 207 21.56 -6.50 65.22
CA ALA A 207 22.52 -7.52 65.68
C ALA A 207 23.36 -8.22 64.57
N GLU A 208 24.64 -8.56 64.75
CA GLU A 208 25.61 -8.34 65.86
C GLU A 208 27.07 -8.32 65.28
N GLY A 209 28.09 -7.89 66.06
CA GLY A 209 29.52 -7.86 65.65
C GLY A 209 30.38 -8.93 66.37
N PRO A 210 31.70 -8.73 66.61
CA PRO A 210 32.61 -7.64 66.19
C PRO A 210 34.03 -8.15 65.74
N GLU A 211 35.09 -7.37 66.01
CA GLU A 211 36.55 -7.65 65.87
C GLU A 211 37.18 -7.57 64.44
N GLY A 212 38.39 -7.00 64.25
CA GLY A 212 39.21 -6.22 65.18
C GLY A 212 40.59 -5.73 64.64
N GLY A 213 40.88 -4.43 64.78
CA GLY A 213 42.22 -3.79 64.67
C GLY A 213 42.87 -3.69 63.27
N ALA A 214 44.00 -2.99 63.06
CA ALA A 214 44.53 -1.79 63.76
C ALA A 214 45.77 -1.21 63.00
N LYS A 215 45.75 0.09 62.63
CA LYS A 215 46.92 0.94 62.25
C LYS A 215 47.67 0.55 60.93
N GLN A 216 48.47 1.40 60.27
CA GLN A 216 48.62 2.88 60.26
C GLN A 216 49.13 3.34 58.87
N GLU A 217 49.24 4.67 58.68
CA GLU A 217 49.92 5.44 57.60
C GLU A 217 51.19 4.77 56.98
N ASN A 218 51.65 5.08 55.75
CA ASN A 218 51.98 6.42 55.23
C ASN A 218 52.31 6.45 53.71
N GLU A 219 52.66 7.64 53.19
CA GLU A 219 53.32 7.95 51.89
C GLU A 219 52.46 7.81 50.58
N GLY A 220 52.24 8.84 49.76
CA GLY A 220 52.34 10.29 49.97
C GLY A 220 53.05 11.09 48.85
N PHE A 221 52.30 11.90 48.10
CA PHE A 221 52.83 13.09 47.41
C PHE A 221 51.71 14.14 47.22
N VAL A 222 52.07 15.42 47.26
CA VAL A 222 51.15 16.56 47.10
C VAL A 222 51.83 17.58 46.19
N LEU A 223 51.06 18.14 45.26
CA LEU A 223 51.34 19.43 44.63
C LEU A 223 50.15 20.36 44.89
N SER A 224 50.45 21.59 45.27
CA SER A 224 49.52 22.69 45.44
C SER A 224 50.12 23.94 44.79
N ASP A 225 49.24 24.92 44.52
CA ASP A 225 49.58 26.26 44.00
C ASP A 225 50.10 26.23 42.53
N ASP A 226 49.61 27.06 41.60
CA ASP A 226 48.37 27.85 41.58
C ASP A 226 48.05 28.21 40.10
N ASP A 227 47.11 29.15 39.90
CA ASP A 227 46.79 29.88 38.66
C ASP A 227 45.82 29.26 37.62
N GLU A 228 44.86 30.11 37.24
CA GLU A 228 44.05 30.16 36.00
C GLU A 228 43.30 28.91 35.50
N ASP A 229 42.05 28.75 35.99
CA ASP A 229 40.89 28.75 35.08
C ASP A 229 39.61 29.23 35.81
N ASP A 230 39.30 30.54 35.76
CA ASP A 230 38.04 31.12 36.27
C ASP A 230 36.88 30.83 35.30
N ALA A 231 36.51 29.55 35.22
CA ALA A 231 35.37 29.08 34.45
C ALA A 231 34.09 29.18 35.30
N PRO A 232 33.22 30.19 35.10
CA PRO A 232 32.01 30.34 35.91
C PRO A 232 31.09 29.12 35.75
N ALA A 233 30.66 28.55 36.87
CA ALA A 233 29.79 27.38 36.89
C ALA A 233 28.61 27.56 35.93
N GLN A 234 28.49 26.66 34.94
CA GLN A 234 27.69 26.92 33.74
C GLN A 234 26.17 26.92 34.03
N GLN A 235 25.67 28.07 34.48
CA GLN A 235 24.25 28.35 34.61
C GLN A 235 23.61 28.21 33.22
N VAL A 236 22.67 27.27 33.09
CA VAL A 236 21.93 27.03 31.83
C VAL A 236 21.02 28.21 31.53
N ALA A 237 21.57 29.19 30.81
CA ALA A 237 20.95 30.48 30.54
C ALA A 237 19.61 30.32 29.79
N ALA A 238 18.52 30.69 30.46
CA ALA A 238 17.17 30.47 29.99
C ALA A 238 16.67 31.54 28.99
N ALA A 239 17.37 31.74 27.86
CA ALA A 239 16.90 32.64 26.79
C ALA A 239 17.46 32.30 25.39
N GLY A 240 17.25 31.07 24.92
CA GLY A 240 17.50 30.67 23.53
C GLY A 240 16.49 29.63 23.05
N ALA A 241 16.04 29.77 21.80
CA ALA A 241 15.36 28.69 21.08
C ALA A 241 16.42 27.62 20.76
N THR A 242 16.18 26.36 21.14
CA THR A 242 17.19 25.33 20.89
C THR A 242 17.08 24.82 19.46
N ALA A 243 18.20 24.57 18.79
CA ALA A 243 18.23 24.12 17.40
C ALA A 243 17.67 22.69 17.17
N ASP A 244 17.09 22.10 18.21
CA ASP A 244 16.53 20.76 18.25
C ASP A 244 15.03 20.87 18.63
N PRO A 245 14.11 20.71 17.66
CA PRO A 245 12.68 20.80 17.92
C PRO A 245 12.15 19.82 18.98
N VAL A 246 12.85 18.70 19.21
CA VAL A 246 12.50 17.75 20.27
C VAL A 246 12.78 18.35 21.64
N LYS A 247 13.93 19.02 21.83
CA LYS A 247 14.27 19.68 23.10
C LYS A 247 13.32 20.83 23.42
N ASP A 248 12.95 21.64 22.43
CA ASP A 248 11.98 22.72 22.62
C ASP A 248 10.58 22.17 22.97
N TYR A 249 10.12 21.07 22.36
CA TYR A 249 8.88 20.39 22.76
C TYR A 249 8.94 19.83 24.19
N LEU A 250 10.02 19.11 24.54
CA LEU A 250 10.22 18.56 25.89
C LEU A 250 10.24 19.66 26.97
N LYS A 251 10.82 20.82 26.65
CA LYS A 251 10.85 22.02 27.51
C LYS A 251 9.48 22.70 27.64
N GLN A 252 8.57 22.53 26.67
CA GLN A 252 7.20 23.02 26.79
C GLN A 252 6.35 22.11 27.69
N ILE A 253 6.33 20.79 27.44
CA ILE A 253 5.54 19.85 28.26
C ILE A 253 6.06 19.71 29.70
N GLY A 254 7.34 20.06 29.93
CA GLY A 254 7.92 20.10 31.27
C GLY A 254 7.42 21.24 32.17
N LYS A 255 6.68 22.22 31.64
CA LYS A 255 6.14 23.37 32.40
C LYS A 255 4.92 23.01 33.26
N VAL A 256 4.15 21.99 32.85
CA VAL A 256 2.89 21.62 33.50
C VAL A 256 3.19 20.58 34.59
N PRO A 257 2.68 20.77 35.83
CA PRO A 257 2.89 19.82 36.91
C PRO A 257 2.18 18.48 36.63
N LEU A 258 2.69 17.41 37.24
CA LEU A 258 2.02 16.12 37.24
C LEU A 258 0.82 16.17 38.19
N LEU A 259 -0.28 15.50 37.82
CA LEU A 259 -1.51 15.44 38.60
C LEU A 259 -1.45 14.35 39.67
N ASN A 260 -2.10 14.62 40.81
CA ASN A 260 -2.46 13.61 41.81
C ASN A 260 -3.78 12.92 41.43
N ALA A 261 -4.01 11.70 41.90
CA ALA A 261 -5.22 10.93 41.56
C ALA A 261 -6.54 11.64 41.92
N GLU A 262 -6.56 12.44 43.00
CA GLU A 262 -7.74 13.26 43.35
C GLU A 262 -8.02 14.37 42.31
N GLN A 263 -6.96 14.93 41.71
CA GLN A 263 -7.05 15.95 40.67
C GLN A 263 -7.44 15.35 39.31
N GLU A 264 -6.99 14.13 39.00
CA GLU A 264 -7.50 13.35 37.84
C GLU A 264 -9.03 13.21 37.93
N VAL A 265 -9.55 12.88 39.12
CA VAL A 265 -11.00 12.73 39.39
C VAL A 265 -11.75 14.07 39.37
N GLU A 266 -11.15 15.16 39.86
CA GLU A 266 -11.75 16.51 39.79
C GLU A 266 -11.89 16.98 38.34
N LEU A 267 -10.83 16.84 37.54
CA LEU A 267 -10.82 17.24 36.13
C LEU A 267 -11.79 16.40 35.31
N ALA A 268 -11.86 15.07 35.54
CA ALA A 268 -12.81 14.20 34.86
C ALA A 268 -14.27 14.64 35.09
N LYS A 269 -14.64 14.97 36.33
CA LYS A 269 -15.99 15.50 36.66
C LYS A 269 -16.30 16.82 35.95
N ARG A 270 -15.31 17.71 35.81
CA ARG A 270 -15.46 19.00 35.11
C ARG A 270 -15.60 18.81 33.60
N ILE A 271 -14.89 17.83 33.02
CA ILE A 271 -15.01 17.43 31.61
C ILE A 271 -16.42 16.89 31.34
N GLU A 272 -16.92 15.96 32.15
CA GLU A 272 -18.29 15.42 32.02
C GLU A 272 -19.36 16.51 32.17
N ALA A 273 -19.23 17.39 33.17
CA ALA A 273 -20.16 18.51 33.37
C ALA A 273 -20.17 19.48 32.17
N GLY A 274 -18.99 19.75 31.59
CA GLY A 274 -18.86 20.54 30.37
C GLY A 274 -19.51 19.90 29.16
N LEU A 275 -19.25 18.61 28.90
CA LEU A 275 -19.85 17.87 27.79
C LEU A 275 -21.38 17.81 27.91
N PHE A 276 -21.91 17.56 29.11
CA PHE A 276 -23.34 17.60 29.39
C PHE A 276 -23.96 19.01 29.21
N ALA A 277 -23.17 20.07 29.38
CA ALA A 277 -23.60 21.43 29.07
C ALA A 277 -23.59 21.71 27.56
N GLU A 278 -22.59 21.21 26.81
CA GLU A 278 -22.55 21.27 25.35
C GLU A 278 -23.73 20.52 24.72
N ASP A 279 -23.99 19.28 25.14
CA ASP A 279 -25.14 18.48 24.66
C ASP A 279 -26.48 19.19 24.93
N LYS A 280 -26.62 19.86 26.08
CA LYS A 280 -27.81 20.68 26.39
C LYS A 280 -27.93 21.93 25.54
N LEU A 281 -26.82 22.60 25.23
CA LEU A 281 -26.80 23.75 24.31
C LEU A 281 -27.14 23.33 22.87
N ALA A 282 -26.74 22.12 22.46
CA ALA A 282 -26.99 21.58 21.12
C ALA A 282 -28.41 20.99 20.93
N SER A 283 -29.02 20.44 21.99
CA SER A 283 -30.30 19.71 21.91
C SER A 283 -31.56 20.53 22.21
N ALA A 284 -31.44 21.76 22.73
CA ALA A 284 -32.59 22.54 23.17
C ALA A 284 -32.80 23.82 22.35
N ASP A 285 -33.81 23.81 21.45
CA ASP A 285 -34.17 24.95 20.57
C ASP A 285 -34.41 26.29 21.29
N LYS A 286 -34.79 26.26 22.58
CA LYS A 286 -35.18 27.44 23.36
C LYS A 286 -34.71 27.33 24.82
N ILE A 287 -33.53 27.88 25.09
CA ILE A 287 -32.94 27.98 26.44
C ILE A 287 -33.19 29.39 26.98
N ALA A 288 -33.45 29.53 28.28
CA ALA A 288 -33.54 30.85 28.92
C ALA A 288 -32.16 31.54 28.91
N PRO A 289 -32.06 32.85 28.61
CA PRO A 289 -30.76 33.51 28.36
C PRO A 289 -29.80 33.53 29.57
N LYS A 290 -30.31 33.37 30.81
CA LYS A 290 -29.47 33.09 31.98
C LYS A 290 -28.84 31.69 31.90
N LEU A 291 -29.67 30.66 31.76
CA LEU A 291 -29.26 29.27 31.72
C LEU A 291 -28.31 28.99 30.53
N GLN A 292 -28.54 29.65 29.38
CA GLN A 292 -27.63 29.56 28.22
C GLN A 292 -26.22 30.02 28.59
N ARG A 293 -26.09 31.17 29.26
CA ARG A 293 -24.80 31.72 29.71
C ARG A 293 -24.14 30.89 30.81
N GLU A 294 -24.94 30.30 31.70
CA GLU A 294 -24.47 29.37 32.74
C GLU A 294 -23.91 28.09 32.12
N LEU A 295 -24.61 27.49 31.14
CA LEU A 295 -24.14 26.32 30.38
C LEU A 295 -22.90 26.65 29.55
N GLU A 296 -22.83 27.83 28.93
CA GLU A 296 -21.66 28.27 28.15
C GLU A 296 -20.39 28.34 29.02
N ILE A 297 -20.47 28.93 30.23
CA ILE A 297 -19.37 28.95 31.20
C ILE A 297 -18.94 27.54 31.61
N ILE A 298 -19.89 26.64 31.84
CA ILE A 298 -19.60 25.23 32.20
C ILE A 298 -18.94 24.49 31.02
N SER A 299 -19.35 24.76 29.77
CA SER A 299 -18.71 24.20 28.57
C SER A 299 -17.27 24.68 28.41
N GLU A 300 -16.99 25.98 28.65
CA GLU A 300 -15.61 26.48 28.64
C GLU A 300 -14.76 25.84 29.73
N ASP A 301 -15.29 25.65 30.94
CA ASP A 301 -14.54 25.04 32.04
C ASP A 301 -14.22 23.57 31.76
N GLY A 302 -15.17 22.80 31.20
CA GLY A 302 -14.92 21.42 30.77
C GLY A 302 -13.87 21.32 29.66
N ARG A 303 -13.85 22.25 28.69
CA ARG A 303 -12.78 22.35 27.67
C ARG A 303 -11.42 22.67 28.32
N ARG A 304 -11.37 23.60 29.27
CA ARG A 304 -10.14 23.93 30.03
C ARG A 304 -9.65 22.74 30.85
N ALA A 305 -10.57 22.02 31.51
CA ALA A 305 -10.25 20.81 32.27
C ALA A 305 -9.73 19.67 31.36
N LYS A 306 -10.31 19.50 30.16
CA LYS A 306 -9.84 18.56 29.13
C LYS A 306 -8.41 18.89 28.72
N ASN A 307 -8.13 20.14 28.36
CA ASN A 307 -6.79 20.58 27.97
C ASN A 307 -5.77 20.38 29.10
N HIS A 308 -6.11 20.77 30.33
CA HIS A 308 -5.22 20.58 31.48
C HIS A 308 -4.90 19.11 31.78
N LEU A 309 -5.90 18.22 31.70
CA LEU A 309 -5.70 16.77 31.87
C LEU A 309 -4.84 16.16 30.75
N LEU A 310 -4.94 16.67 29.52
CA LEU A 310 -4.05 16.29 28.41
C LEU A 310 -2.62 16.79 28.65
N GLU A 311 -2.45 18.09 28.90
CA GLU A 311 -1.15 18.76 29.03
C GLU A 311 -0.27 18.12 30.13
N ALA A 312 -0.85 17.84 31.30
CA ALA A 312 -0.15 17.17 32.40
C ALA A 312 0.31 15.74 32.05
N ASN A 313 -0.35 15.09 31.08
CA ASN A 313 -0.08 13.71 30.67
C ASN A 313 0.76 13.59 29.37
N LEU A 314 1.11 14.67 28.69
CA LEU A 314 1.99 14.63 27.49
C LEU A 314 3.33 13.95 27.77
N ARG A 315 3.81 14.03 29.02
CA ARG A 315 5.04 13.36 29.50
C ARG A 315 4.95 11.83 29.49
N LEU A 316 3.73 11.26 29.63
CA LEU A 316 3.48 9.82 29.51
C LEU A 316 3.58 9.37 28.04
N VAL A 317 3.05 10.17 27.10
CA VAL A 317 3.15 9.86 25.67
C VAL A 317 4.61 9.75 25.22
N VAL A 318 5.46 10.70 25.64
CA VAL A 318 6.90 10.69 25.33
C VAL A 318 7.61 9.44 25.85
N SER A 319 7.31 8.99 27.08
CA SER A 319 7.98 7.82 27.67
C SER A 319 7.56 6.49 27.02
N LEU A 320 6.33 6.42 26.50
CA LEU A 320 5.88 5.31 25.64
C LEU A 320 6.50 5.40 24.25
N ALA A 321 6.39 6.55 23.56
CA ALA A 321 6.88 6.76 22.19
C ALA A 321 8.39 6.50 22.06
N LYS A 322 9.19 6.76 23.10
CA LYS A 322 10.63 6.46 23.12
C LYS A 322 10.95 4.97 22.89
N ARG A 323 10.02 4.04 23.17
CA ARG A 323 10.22 2.60 22.88
C ARG A 323 10.15 2.28 21.39
N TYR A 324 9.52 3.15 20.59
CA TYR A 324 9.17 2.92 19.18
C TYR A 324 10.08 3.60 18.17
N THR A 325 10.98 4.48 18.62
CA THR A 325 11.97 5.17 17.76
C THR A 325 12.79 4.20 16.91
N GLY A 326 13.19 4.64 15.71
CA GLY A 326 14.02 3.86 14.78
C GLY A 326 13.25 2.88 13.88
N ARG A 327 11.93 2.74 14.04
CA ARG A 327 11.08 1.84 13.23
C ARG A 327 10.46 2.53 12.00
N GLY A 328 11.25 3.32 11.26
CA GLY A 328 10.81 3.99 10.02
C GLY A 328 9.94 5.24 10.18
N MET A 329 9.68 5.71 11.41
CA MET A 329 8.92 6.94 11.71
C MET A 329 9.74 7.87 12.61
N LEU A 330 9.59 9.20 12.42
CA LEU A 330 10.26 10.21 13.23
C LEU A 330 9.72 10.21 14.68
N PHE A 331 10.58 10.55 15.65
CA PHE A 331 10.19 10.56 17.06
C PHE A 331 9.08 11.57 17.38
N LEU A 332 9.05 12.73 16.70
CA LEU A 332 7.96 13.70 16.85
C LEU A 332 6.64 13.14 16.32
N ASP A 333 6.64 12.46 15.17
CA ASP A 333 5.42 11.88 14.59
C ASP A 333 4.85 10.76 15.47
N LEU A 334 5.72 9.91 16.03
CA LEU A 334 5.36 8.92 17.06
C LEU A 334 4.73 9.56 18.30
N ILE A 335 5.24 10.72 18.73
CA ILE A 335 4.64 11.49 19.84
C ILE A 335 3.28 12.07 19.44
N GLN A 336 3.13 12.60 18.23
CA GLN A 336 1.87 13.21 17.78
C GLN A 336 0.73 12.19 17.61
N GLU A 337 1.03 11.01 17.08
CA GLU A 337 0.06 9.90 17.00
C GLU A 337 -0.24 9.33 18.39
N GLY A 338 0.76 9.27 19.28
CA GLY A 338 0.54 8.96 20.70
C GLY A 338 -0.32 10.00 21.43
N ASN A 339 -0.19 11.28 21.09
CA ASN A 339 -1.03 12.38 21.61
C ASN A 339 -2.48 12.23 21.13
N LEU A 340 -2.71 11.78 19.89
CA LEU A 340 -4.05 11.43 19.39
C LEU A 340 -4.66 10.24 20.15
N GLY A 341 -3.83 9.26 20.55
CA GLY A 341 -4.22 8.20 21.49
C GLY A 341 -4.60 8.72 22.87
N LEU A 342 -3.80 9.64 23.44
CA LEU A 342 -4.08 10.29 24.72
C LEU A 342 -5.41 11.06 24.72
N ILE A 343 -5.75 11.76 23.62
CA ILE A 343 -7.03 12.47 23.47
C ILE A 343 -8.21 11.49 23.58
N ARG A 344 -8.14 10.36 22.88
CA ARG A 344 -9.16 9.29 22.95
C ARG A 344 -9.23 8.64 24.34
N ALA A 345 -8.12 8.58 25.06
CA ALA A 345 -8.09 8.10 26.44
C ALA A 345 -8.86 9.05 27.37
N VAL A 346 -8.65 10.37 27.27
CA VAL A 346 -9.40 11.37 28.06
C VAL A 346 -10.89 11.33 27.73
N GLU A 347 -11.26 11.21 26.46
CA GLU A 347 -12.66 11.14 26.00
C GLU A 347 -13.41 9.87 26.43
N LYS A 348 -12.70 8.85 26.91
CA LYS A 348 -13.25 7.55 27.32
C LYS A 348 -12.88 7.16 28.75
N PHE A 349 -12.23 8.06 29.49
CA PHE A 349 -11.84 7.81 30.87
C PHE A 349 -13.08 7.82 31.77
N ASP A 350 -13.10 6.89 32.73
CA ASP A 350 -14.19 6.73 33.69
C ASP A 350 -13.58 6.73 35.09
N TYR A 351 -13.76 7.85 35.79
CA TYR A 351 -13.22 8.05 37.14
C TYR A 351 -13.93 7.19 38.19
N THR A 352 -15.13 6.66 37.92
CA THR A 352 -15.91 5.86 38.88
C THR A 352 -15.26 4.51 39.15
N LYS A 353 -14.45 4.00 38.21
CA LYS A 353 -13.70 2.74 38.33
C LYS A 353 -12.53 2.82 39.33
N GLY A 354 -12.11 4.00 39.77
CA GLY A 354 -11.06 4.19 40.78
C GLY A 354 -9.62 3.85 40.35
N TYR A 355 -9.39 3.49 39.08
CA TYR A 355 -8.05 3.32 38.52
C TYR A 355 -7.44 4.67 38.13
N LYS A 356 -6.10 4.80 38.24
CA LYS A 356 -5.37 5.99 37.77
C LYS A 356 -5.51 6.17 36.26
N PHE A 357 -5.57 7.41 35.82
CA PHE A 357 -5.68 7.75 34.40
C PHE A 357 -4.56 7.13 33.55
N SER A 358 -3.33 7.14 34.04
CA SER A 358 -2.15 6.61 33.34
C SER A 358 -2.25 5.11 32.99
N THR A 359 -2.91 4.30 33.83
CA THR A 359 -3.15 2.87 33.56
C THR A 359 -4.04 2.68 32.33
N TYR A 360 -5.09 3.50 32.18
CA TYR A 360 -6.01 3.45 31.05
C TYR A 360 -5.40 4.09 29.78
N ALA A 361 -4.74 5.24 29.94
CA ALA A 361 -4.13 5.97 28.82
C ALA A 361 -3.01 5.18 28.14
N THR A 362 -2.24 4.39 28.90
CA THR A 362 -1.16 3.52 28.36
C THR A 362 -1.63 2.64 27.21
N TRP A 363 -2.84 2.08 27.28
CA TRP A 363 -3.40 1.22 26.23
C TRP A 363 -3.71 2.01 24.96
N TRP A 364 -4.43 3.14 25.07
CA TRP A 364 -4.80 3.98 23.93
C TRP A 364 -3.61 4.66 23.26
N ILE A 365 -2.62 5.10 24.04
CA ILE A 365 -1.38 5.68 23.51
C ILE A 365 -0.61 4.62 22.72
N ARG A 366 -0.41 3.42 23.30
CA ARG A 366 0.25 2.31 22.59
C ARG A 366 -0.49 1.98 21.30
N GLN A 367 -1.80 1.81 21.37
CA GLN A 367 -2.64 1.43 20.24
C GLN A 367 -2.66 2.48 19.12
N ALA A 368 -2.55 3.78 19.44
CA ALA A 368 -2.43 4.81 18.42
C ALA A 368 -1.05 4.77 17.73
N ILE A 369 0.03 4.63 18.51
CA ILE A 369 1.40 4.56 17.98
C ILE A 369 1.60 3.34 17.09
N THR A 370 1.22 2.14 17.54
CA THR A 370 1.37 0.89 16.76
C THR A 370 0.53 0.93 15.48
N ARG A 371 -0.68 1.46 15.56
CA ARG A 371 -1.56 1.65 14.41
C ARG A 371 -0.98 2.64 13.39
N ALA A 372 -0.47 3.78 13.85
CA ALA A 372 0.13 4.78 12.97
C ALA A 372 1.43 4.29 12.31
N MET A 373 2.30 3.60 13.06
CA MET A 373 3.47 2.93 12.48
C MET A 373 3.06 1.97 11.35
N ALA A 374 2.07 1.10 11.59
CA ALA A 374 1.60 0.15 10.59
C ALA A 374 0.93 0.81 9.37
N ASP A 375 0.33 1.99 9.54
CA ASP A 375 -0.31 2.73 8.45
C ASP A 375 0.65 3.69 7.68
N GLN A 376 1.73 4.18 8.30
CA GLN A 376 2.56 5.29 7.76
C GLN A 376 4.07 5.00 7.66
N ALA A 377 4.66 4.16 8.51
CA ALA A 377 6.13 4.04 8.64
C ALA A 377 6.86 3.30 7.49
N ARG A 378 6.19 3.11 6.35
CA ARG A 378 6.73 2.46 5.15
C ARG A 378 6.43 3.31 3.92
N THR A 379 7.48 3.64 3.16
CA THR A 379 7.41 4.41 1.90
C THR A 379 6.37 3.84 0.92
N ILE A 380 6.25 2.51 0.87
CA ILE A 380 5.17 1.81 0.19
C ILE A 380 4.20 1.31 1.26
N ARG A 381 3.01 1.94 1.32
CA ARG A 381 1.97 1.64 2.31
C ARG A 381 1.47 0.19 2.21
N ILE A 382 1.52 -0.52 3.33
CA ILE A 382 1.00 -1.89 3.48
C ILE A 382 -0.27 -1.87 4.35
N PRO A 383 -1.35 -2.62 4.03
CA PRO A 383 -2.52 -2.72 4.90
C PRO A 383 -2.18 -3.39 6.25
N VAL A 384 -2.75 -2.90 7.35
CA VAL A 384 -2.35 -3.32 8.71
C VAL A 384 -2.48 -4.84 8.96
N HIS A 385 -3.49 -5.52 8.42
CA HIS A 385 -3.59 -6.99 8.51
C HIS A 385 -2.42 -7.77 7.87
N MET A 386 -1.72 -7.16 6.90
CA MET A 386 -0.48 -7.72 6.36
C MET A 386 0.72 -7.39 7.25
N VAL A 387 0.74 -6.22 7.91
CA VAL A 387 1.76 -5.85 8.89
C VAL A 387 1.67 -6.75 10.14
N GLU A 388 0.47 -7.05 10.62
CA GLU A 388 0.19 -8.04 11.67
C GLU A 388 0.78 -9.41 11.33
N VAL A 389 0.56 -9.89 10.09
CA VAL A 389 1.11 -11.17 9.61
C VAL A 389 2.63 -11.14 9.45
N ILE A 390 3.21 -10.03 8.99
CA ILE A 390 4.68 -9.82 8.93
C ILE A 390 5.27 -9.85 10.34
N ASN A 391 4.66 -9.16 11.31
CA ASN A 391 5.12 -9.12 12.70
C ASN A 391 4.97 -10.48 13.40
N LYS A 392 3.89 -11.23 13.15
CA LYS A 392 3.72 -12.61 13.64
C LYS A 392 4.81 -13.53 13.06
N LEU A 393 5.06 -13.43 11.74
CA LEU A 393 6.12 -14.19 11.07
C LEU A 393 7.49 -13.85 11.67
N ALA A 394 7.81 -12.58 11.89
CA ALA A 394 9.08 -12.16 12.49
C ALA A 394 9.23 -12.60 13.97
N ARG A 395 8.13 -12.66 14.74
CA ARG A 395 8.15 -13.21 16.11
C ARG A 395 8.41 -14.72 16.11
N VAL A 396 7.69 -15.48 15.29
CA VAL A 396 7.88 -16.94 15.15
C VAL A 396 9.26 -17.27 14.55
N GLN A 397 9.75 -16.49 13.58
CA GLN A 397 11.09 -16.67 13.01
C GLN A 397 12.19 -16.45 14.07
N ARG A 398 12.07 -15.44 14.95
CA ARG A 398 12.99 -15.25 16.09
C ARG A 398 12.95 -16.44 17.06
N GLN A 399 11.75 -16.90 17.42
CA GLN A 399 11.58 -18.03 18.33
C GLN A 399 12.16 -19.33 17.75
N MET A 400 11.79 -19.69 16.52
CA MET A 400 12.32 -20.88 15.86
C MET A 400 13.84 -20.80 15.62
N LEU A 401 14.41 -19.60 15.42
CA LEU A 401 15.87 -19.42 15.35
C LEU A 401 16.56 -19.77 16.67
N GLN A 402 15.94 -19.42 17.81
CA GLN A 402 16.41 -19.80 19.14
C GLN A 402 16.25 -21.31 19.40
N ASP A 403 15.10 -21.89 19.01
CA ASP A 403 14.80 -23.32 19.25
C ASP A 403 15.60 -24.28 18.34
N LEU A 404 15.86 -23.91 17.08
CA LEU A 404 16.57 -24.74 16.10
C LEU A 404 18.06 -24.41 15.96
N GLY A 405 18.53 -23.27 16.50
CA GLY A 405 19.91 -22.80 16.33
C GLY A 405 20.29 -22.42 14.89
N ARG A 406 19.31 -22.27 14.00
CA ARG A 406 19.47 -21.88 12.59
C ARG A 406 18.23 -21.13 12.09
N GLU A 407 18.33 -20.47 10.95
CA GLU A 407 17.14 -19.92 10.31
C GLU A 407 16.13 -21.03 9.95
N PRO A 408 14.83 -20.84 10.24
CA PRO A 408 13.77 -21.77 9.86
C PRO A 408 13.46 -21.62 8.36
N THR A 409 13.24 -22.75 7.67
CA THR A 409 12.86 -22.73 6.26
C THR A 409 11.43 -22.22 6.07
N PRO A 410 11.05 -21.71 4.88
CA PRO A 410 9.67 -21.30 4.61
C PRO A 410 8.64 -22.43 4.79
N GLU A 411 9.04 -23.70 4.65
CA GLU A 411 8.19 -24.87 4.93
C GLU A 411 8.03 -25.20 6.42
N GLU A 412 8.93 -24.73 7.27
CA GLU A 412 8.84 -24.87 8.73
C GLU A 412 8.01 -23.74 9.31
N LEU A 413 8.29 -22.48 8.90
CA LEU A 413 7.46 -21.31 9.21
C LEU A 413 6.00 -21.51 8.76
N ALA A 414 5.77 -22.12 7.60
CA ALA A 414 4.42 -22.41 7.10
C ALA A 414 3.60 -23.30 8.04
N LYS A 415 4.24 -24.31 8.65
CA LYS A 415 3.59 -25.26 9.57
C LYS A 415 3.26 -24.60 10.91
N GLU A 416 4.16 -23.79 11.43
CA GLU A 416 3.97 -23.09 12.72
C GLU A 416 2.99 -21.90 12.62
N LEU A 417 2.80 -21.35 11.42
CA LEU A 417 1.91 -20.21 11.15
C LEU A 417 0.54 -20.59 10.52
N ASP A 418 0.24 -21.89 10.39
CA ASP A 418 -0.98 -22.43 9.74
C ASP A 418 -1.24 -21.85 8.33
N MET A 419 -0.20 -21.73 7.50
CA MET A 419 -0.30 -21.16 6.15
C MET A 419 0.50 -21.94 5.10
N THR A 420 0.33 -21.64 3.80
CA THR A 420 1.10 -22.32 2.75
C THR A 420 2.52 -21.74 2.63
N PRO A 421 3.54 -22.54 2.26
CA PRO A 421 4.90 -22.04 2.03
C PRO A 421 4.96 -20.92 0.97
N GLU A 422 4.12 -21.02 -0.06
CA GLU A 422 3.93 -19.95 -1.06
C GLU A 422 3.50 -18.62 -0.42
N LYS A 423 2.61 -18.67 0.58
CA LYS A 423 2.13 -17.48 1.29
C LYS A 423 3.20 -16.91 2.22
N VAL A 424 4.00 -17.75 2.89
CA VAL A 424 5.18 -17.31 3.66
C VAL A 424 6.13 -16.51 2.76
N VAL A 425 6.44 -17.02 1.56
CA VAL A 425 7.30 -16.33 0.58
C VAL A 425 6.66 -15.05 0.04
N GLU A 426 5.34 -15.01 -0.15
CA GLU A 426 4.62 -13.77 -0.54
C GLU A 426 4.71 -12.71 0.58
N VAL A 427 4.50 -13.09 1.84
CA VAL A 427 4.62 -12.20 3.01
C VAL A 427 6.06 -11.70 3.17
N GLN A 428 7.07 -12.58 3.06
CA GLN A 428 8.48 -12.19 3.12
C GLN A 428 8.88 -11.23 1.99
N LYS A 429 8.25 -11.29 0.81
CA LYS A 429 8.45 -10.30 -0.26
C LYS A 429 7.86 -8.94 0.11
N TYR A 430 6.68 -8.90 0.74
CA TYR A 430 6.07 -7.64 1.21
C TYR A 430 6.78 -7.03 2.44
N GLY A 431 7.49 -7.83 3.24
CA GLY A 431 8.32 -7.35 4.34
C GLY A 431 9.61 -6.63 3.93
N ARG A 432 9.95 -6.58 2.64
CA ARG A 432 11.16 -5.91 2.14
C ARG A 432 10.98 -4.39 2.09
N GLU A 433 12.03 -3.67 2.44
CA GLU A 433 12.07 -2.21 2.38
C GLU A 433 12.81 -1.74 1.12
N PRO A 434 12.39 -0.61 0.50
CA PRO A 434 13.06 -0.07 -0.66
C PRO A 434 14.41 0.54 -0.27
N ILE A 435 15.41 0.36 -1.13
CA ILE A 435 16.74 0.97 -1.00
C ILE A 435 16.73 2.33 -1.72
N SER A 436 17.52 3.29 -1.26
CA SER A 436 17.66 4.59 -1.94
C SER A 436 18.47 4.45 -3.23
N LEU A 437 18.10 5.19 -4.27
CA LEU A 437 18.95 5.33 -5.47
C LEU A 437 20.23 6.11 -5.14
N HIS A 438 20.14 7.09 -4.24
CA HIS A 438 21.26 7.87 -3.70
C HIS A 438 22.07 7.12 -2.63
N THR A 439 22.02 5.78 -2.58
CA THR A 439 22.96 5.01 -1.77
C THR A 439 24.27 4.90 -2.56
N PRO A 440 25.40 5.42 -2.05
CA PRO A 440 26.67 5.35 -2.76
C PRO A 440 27.17 3.90 -2.85
N LEU A 441 27.86 3.60 -3.95
CA LEU A 441 28.49 2.33 -4.27
C LEU A 441 30.02 2.52 -4.31
N GLY A 442 30.74 1.62 -3.64
CA GLY A 442 32.20 1.68 -3.53
C GLY A 442 32.69 2.43 -2.29
N GLU A 443 34.02 2.47 -2.12
CA GLU A 443 34.68 3.14 -0.99
C GLU A 443 34.90 4.64 -1.27
N ASP A 444 35.15 4.99 -2.54
CA ASP A 444 35.40 6.37 -2.99
C ASP A 444 34.13 7.24 -3.05
N GLY A 445 32.94 6.62 -3.11
CA GLY A 445 31.65 7.32 -3.10
C GLY A 445 31.22 7.98 -4.42
N ASP A 446 32.07 7.99 -5.45
CA ASP A 446 31.86 8.63 -6.77
C ASP A 446 30.76 7.98 -7.66
N SER A 447 30.01 6.99 -7.18
CA SER A 447 28.95 6.31 -7.94
C SER A 447 27.73 6.07 -7.07
N GLU A 448 26.53 6.42 -7.54
CA GLU A 448 25.27 6.12 -6.86
C GLU A 448 24.63 4.82 -7.37
N PHE A 449 23.80 4.18 -6.56
CA PHE A 449 23.02 3.01 -7.00
C PHE A 449 22.05 3.35 -8.15
N GLY A 450 21.62 4.61 -8.27
CA GLY A 450 20.82 5.11 -9.38
C GLY A 450 21.54 5.07 -10.73
N ASP A 451 22.84 5.35 -10.77
CA ASP A 451 23.62 5.44 -12.02
C ASP A 451 23.79 4.09 -12.73
N LEU A 452 23.59 2.99 -12.00
CA LEU A 452 23.67 1.61 -12.50
C LEU A 452 22.33 1.09 -13.08
N ILE A 453 21.26 1.88 -13.03
CA ILE A 453 19.93 1.47 -13.54
C ILE A 453 19.74 1.93 -14.98
N GLU A 454 19.69 0.97 -15.90
CA GLU A 454 19.37 1.20 -17.31
C GLU A 454 17.92 1.72 -17.48
N ASP A 455 17.73 2.79 -18.25
CA ASP A 455 16.40 3.27 -18.64
C ASP A 455 15.82 2.38 -19.76
N SER A 456 14.92 1.48 -19.39
CA SER A 456 14.23 0.57 -20.32
C SER A 456 13.18 1.23 -21.22
N GLU A 457 12.81 2.50 -20.97
CA GLU A 457 11.91 3.27 -21.86
C GLU A 457 12.67 4.19 -22.83
N ALA A 458 14.01 4.28 -22.71
CA ALA A 458 14.86 5.06 -23.61
C ALA A 458 14.83 4.52 -25.04
N VAL A 459 14.54 5.40 -26.01
CA VAL A 459 14.48 5.04 -27.43
C VAL A 459 15.89 4.82 -27.97
N VAL A 460 16.23 3.58 -28.30
CA VAL A 460 17.49 3.19 -28.95
C VAL A 460 17.62 3.92 -30.31
N PRO A 461 18.69 4.70 -30.57
CA PRO A 461 18.81 5.47 -31.81
C PRO A 461 18.87 4.63 -33.09
N ALA A 462 19.41 3.41 -33.01
CA ALA A 462 19.43 2.47 -34.12
C ALA A 462 18.00 2.05 -34.52
N ASP A 463 17.17 1.71 -33.53
CA ASP A 463 15.80 1.23 -33.72
C ASP A 463 14.88 2.36 -34.19
N ALA A 464 15.11 3.59 -33.73
CA ALA A 464 14.41 4.76 -34.25
C ALA A 464 14.69 5.00 -35.73
N VAL A 465 15.96 4.86 -36.16
CA VAL A 465 16.37 5.04 -37.56
C VAL A 465 15.94 3.85 -38.43
N SER A 466 15.99 2.62 -37.93
CA SER A 466 15.46 1.46 -38.67
C SER A 466 13.95 1.57 -38.85
N PHE A 467 13.22 2.07 -37.86
CA PHE A 467 11.78 2.32 -37.94
C PHE A 467 11.42 3.42 -38.95
N THR A 468 12.16 4.54 -39.01
CA THR A 468 11.90 5.57 -40.04
C THR A 468 12.22 5.08 -41.45
N LEU A 469 13.32 4.35 -41.63
CA LEU A 469 13.66 3.72 -42.92
C LEU A 469 12.61 2.68 -43.35
N LEU A 470 12.10 1.87 -42.40
CA LEU A 470 10.99 0.95 -42.64
C LEU A 470 9.72 1.70 -43.06
N GLN A 471 9.41 2.84 -42.43
CA GLN A 471 8.25 3.66 -42.80
C GLN A 471 8.37 4.26 -44.21
N GLU A 472 9.55 4.78 -44.57
CA GLU A 472 9.83 5.28 -45.93
C GLU A 472 9.72 4.17 -46.98
N GLN A 473 10.30 3.01 -46.73
CA GLN A 473 10.21 1.87 -47.64
C GLN A 473 8.78 1.31 -47.73
N LEU A 474 8.03 1.30 -46.63
CA LEU A 474 6.63 0.89 -46.62
C LEU A 474 5.77 1.83 -47.47
N HIS A 475 5.97 3.15 -47.37
CA HIS A 475 5.32 4.11 -48.26
C HIS A 475 5.70 3.89 -49.73
N SER A 476 7.00 3.77 -50.04
CA SER A 476 7.50 3.48 -51.40
C SER A 476 6.90 2.18 -51.97
N VAL A 477 6.77 1.13 -51.17
CA VAL A 477 6.12 -0.12 -51.59
C VAL A 477 4.61 0.04 -51.79
N LEU A 478 3.93 0.86 -50.97
CA LEU A 478 2.50 1.17 -51.14
C LEU A 478 2.23 1.99 -52.41
N ASP A 479 3.11 2.92 -52.79
CA ASP A 479 3.00 3.71 -54.03
C ASP A 479 3.07 2.86 -55.30
N THR A 480 3.63 1.65 -55.22
CA THR A 480 3.61 0.67 -56.33
C THR A 480 2.28 -0.10 -56.47
N LEU A 481 1.27 0.21 -55.66
CA LEU A 481 -0.09 -0.31 -55.75
C LEU A 481 -1.02 0.74 -56.39
N SER A 482 -2.28 0.38 -56.66
CA SER A 482 -3.27 1.42 -56.99
C SER A 482 -3.70 2.18 -55.73
N GLU A 483 -4.01 3.46 -55.86
CA GLU A 483 -4.45 4.36 -54.76
C GLU A 483 -5.52 3.72 -53.84
N ARG A 484 -6.50 3.03 -54.43
CA ARG A 484 -7.56 2.32 -53.67
C ARG A 484 -7.07 1.03 -53.00
N GLU A 485 -6.05 0.37 -53.51
CA GLU A 485 -5.42 -0.79 -52.85
C GLU A 485 -4.52 -0.32 -51.69
N ALA A 486 -3.71 0.71 -51.90
CA ALA A 486 -2.86 1.32 -50.88
C ALA A 486 -3.70 1.90 -49.72
N GLY A 487 -4.71 2.72 -50.03
CA GLY A 487 -5.56 3.35 -49.02
C GLY A 487 -6.48 2.37 -48.25
N VAL A 488 -6.83 1.23 -48.83
CA VAL A 488 -7.47 0.13 -48.07
C VAL A 488 -6.48 -0.46 -47.06
N VAL A 489 -5.22 -0.69 -47.44
CA VAL A 489 -4.20 -1.24 -46.53
C VAL A 489 -3.81 -0.24 -45.44
N SER A 490 -3.56 1.03 -45.77
CA SER A 490 -3.17 2.04 -44.77
C SER A 490 -4.26 2.25 -43.72
N MET A 491 -5.54 2.34 -44.12
CA MET A 491 -6.65 2.41 -43.16
C MET A 491 -6.87 1.09 -42.39
N ARG A 492 -6.61 -0.07 -42.99
CA ARG A 492 -6.78 -1.38 -42.35
C ARG A 492 -5.81 -1.60 -41.18
N PHE A 493 -4.56 -1.18 -41.34
CA PHE A 493 -3.51 -1.31 -40.32
C PHE A 493 -3.28 -0.03 -39.51
N GLY A 494 -3.90 1.09 -39.88
CA GLY A 494 -3.78 2.36 -39.17
C GLY A 494 -2.50 3.15 -39.48
N LEU A 495 -1.87 2.91 -40.63
CA LEU A 495 -0.55 3.50 -40.98
C LEU A 495 -0.54 5.04 -41.05
N THR A 496 -1.71 5.67 -41.21
CA THR A 496 -1.86 7.14 -41.25
C THR A 496 -2.40 7.71 -39.93
N ASP A 497 -3.35 7.01 -39.29
CA ASP A 497 -4.11 7.54 -38.14
C ASP A 497 -3.74 6.89 -36.79
N GLY A 498 -2.78 5.96 -36.79
CA GLY A 498 -2.46 5.08 -35.65
C GLY A 498 -3.54 4.05 -35.29
N GLN A 499 -4.73 4.12 -35.90
CA GLN A 499 -5.90 3.29 -35.54
C GLN A 499 -6.32 2.34 -36.68
N PRO A 500 -6.30 1.01 -36.46
CA PRO A 500 -6.68 0.03 -37.48
C PRO A 500 -8.20 -0.03 -37.66
N LYS A 501 -8.70 0.37 -38.83
CA LYS A 501 -10.14 0.40 -39.14
C LYS A 501 -10.66 -0.98 -39.57
N THR A 502 -11.94 -1.22 -39.34
CA THR A 502 -12.62 -2.45 -39.78
C THR A 502 -12.97 -2.41 -41.27
N LEU A 503 -13.17 -3.60 -41.86
CA LEU A 503 -13.57 -3.75 -43.26
C LEU A 503 -14.93 -3.10 -43.61
N ASP A 504 -15.77 -2.85 -42.62
CA ASP A 504 -17.07 -2.20 -42.79
C ASP A 504 -16.95 -0.66 -42.77
N GLU A 505 -16.09 -0.11 -41.91
CA GLU A 505 -15.77 1.32 -41.87
C GLU A 505 -15.01 1.77 -43.13
N ILE A 506 -14.03 0.98 -43.56
CA ILE A 506 -13.33 1.20 -44.84
C ILE A 506 -14.30 1.09 -46.02
N GLY A 507 -15.30 0.21 -45.92
CA GLY A 507 -16.38 0.09 -46.90
C GLY A 507 -17.20 1.36 -47.02
N LYS A 508 -17.59 1.97 -45.89
CA LYS A 508 -18.33 3.24 -45.85
C LYS A 508 -17.54 4.39 -46.49
N VAL A 509 -16.23 4.48 -46.24
CA VAL A 509 -15.36 5.53 -46.83
C VAL A 509 -15.29 5.42 -48.35
N TYR A 510 -15.16 4.22 -48.90
CA TYR A 510 -15.07 4.02 -50.36
C TYR A 510 -16.42 3.79 -51.07
N GLY A 511 -17.54 3.79 -50.34
CA GLY A 511 -18.87 3.51 -50.90
C GLY A 511 -19.05 2.07 -51.40
N VAL A 512 -18.44 1.08 -50.74
CA VAL A 512 -18.43 -0.33 -51.18
C VAL A 512 -18.73 -1.30 -50.03
N THR A 513 -19.24 -2.48 -50.34
CA THR A 513 -19.57 -3.50 -49.33
C THR A 513 -18.31 -4.07 -48.66
N ARG A 514 -18.46 -4.44 -47.38
CA ARG A 514 -17.42 -5.10 -46.55
C ARG A 514 -16.68 -6.23 -47.27
N GLU A 515 -17.41 -7.10 -47.98
CA GLU A 515 -16.79 -8.23 -48.69
C GLU A 515 -15.96 -7.78 -49.90
N ARG A 516 -16.33 -6.66 -50.55
CA ARG A 516 -15.51 -6.11 -51.62
C ARG A 516 -14.21 -5.48 -51.10
N ILE A 517 -14.22 -4.90 -49.90
CA ILE A 517 -12.98 -4.48 -49.22
C ILE A 517 -12.13 -5.71 -48.88
N ARG A 518 -12.72 -6.81 -48.38
CA ARG A 518 -12.01 -8.08 -48.10
C ARG A 518 -11.36 -8.69 -49.35
N GLN A 519 -12.00 -8.58 -50.50
CA GLN A 519 -11.43 -8.98 -51.80
C GLN A 519 -10.24 -8.11 -52.20
N ILE A 520 -10.32 -6.79 -51.99
CA ILE A 520 -9.24 -5.84 -52.26
C ILE A 520 -8.06 -6.09 -51.32
N GLU A 521 -8.30 -6.22 -50.01
CA GLU A 521 -7.32 -6.61 -48.99
C GLU A 521 -6.59 -7.90 -49.40
N SER A 522 -7.32 -8.98 -49.70
CA SER A 522 -6.75 -10.28 -50.09
C SER A 522 -5.89 -10.19 -51.36
N LYS A 523 -6.35 -9.46 -52.38
CA LYS A 523 -5.61 -9.25 -53.64
C LYS A 523 -4.35 -8.40 -53.41
N THR A 524 -4.44 -7.39 -52.55
CA THR A 524 -3.33 -6.48 -52.23
C THR A 524 -2.26 -7.18 -51.40
N MET A 525 -2.64 -7.98 -50.40
CA MET A 525 -1.70 -8.82 -49.64
C MET A 525 -1.00 -9.84 -50.55
N SER A 526 -1.68 -10.38 -51.57
CA SER A 526 -1.04 -11.23 -52.59
C SER A 526 -0.04 -10.46 -53.48
N LYS A 527 -0.33 -9.20 -53.82
CA LYS A 527 0.60 -8.31 -54.54
C LYS A 527 1.83 -7.91 -53.71
N LEU A 528 1.66 -7.68 -52.40
CA LEU A 528 2.72 -7.33 -51.45
C LEU A 528 3.64 -8.53 -51.17
N ARG A 529 3.09 -9.75 -51.10
CA ARG A 529 3.84 -11.02 -51.01
C ARG A 529 4.64 -11.38 -52.27
N HIS A 530 4.54 -10.62 -53.36
CA HIS A 530 5.37 -10.84 -54.54
C HIS A 530 6.86 -10.57 -54.19
N PRO A 531 7.82 -11.40 -54.67
CA PRO A 531 9.24 -11.24 -54.31
C PRO A 531 9.77 -9.82 -54.50
N SER A 532 9.45 -9.18 -55.64
CA SER A 532 9.91 -7.82 -55.97
C SER A 532 9.43 -6.70 -55.03
N ARG A 533 8.47 -6.95 -54.14
CA ARG A 533 8.05 -6.02 -53.07
C ARG A 533 8.49 -6.53 -51.71
N SER A 534 8.19 -7.80 -51.42
CA SER A 534 8.50 -8.41 -50.13
C SER A 534 10.00 -8.50 -49.80
N GLN A 535 10.88 -8.56 -50.80
CA GLN A 535 12.32 -8.73 -50.56
C GLN A 535 12.98 -7.50 -49.91
N VAL A 536 12.50 -6.29 -50.20
CA VAL A 536 13.02 -5.05 -49.59
C VAL A 536 12.63 -4.98 -48.11
N LEU A 537 11.40 -5.40 -47.78
CA LEU A 537 10.87 -5.41 -46.42
C LEU A 537 11.24 -6.67 -45.60
N ARG A 538 12.16 -7.52 -46.08
CA ARG A 538 12.64 -8.70 -45.33
C ARG A 538 13.74 -8.37 -44.34
N ASP A 539 14.49 -7.31 -44.59
CA ASP A 539 15.66 -6.95 -43.78
C ASP A 539 15.26 -6.17 -42.50
N TYR A 540 13.95 -6.17 -42.19
CA TYR A 540 13.27 -5.54 -41.04
C TYR A 540 12.30 -6.52 -40.36
N LEU A 541 12.63 -7.81 -40.37
CA LEU A 541 11.83 -8.89 -39.75
C LEU A 541 12.34 -9.30 -38.36
N ASP A 542 13.57 -8.91 -38.04
CA ASP A 542 14.26 -9.00 -36.76
C ASP A 542 14.52 -7.57 -36.25
#